data_AF-A0A183DF73-F1
#
_entry.id   AF-A0A183DF73-F1
#
_cell.length_a   1.000
_cell.length_b   1.000
_cell.length_c   1.000
_cell.angle_alpha   90.00
_cell.angle_beta   90.00
_cell.angle_gamma   90.00
#
_symmetry.space_group_name_H-M   'P 1'
#
loop_
_entity.id
_entity.type
_entity.pdbx_description
1 polymer ?
#
loop_
_entity_poly.entity_id
_entity_poly.type
_entity_poly.pdbx_seq_one_letter_code
_entity_poly.pdbx_strand_id
1 'polypeptide(L)'
;MGTTNKILCVSYRAAANWTSYEERLLFRIYGSNTSKIIDRQKEFDNWRYLASCGCAAQLYARFTNGIVSGFIPGNTLTVSNVRDKLIITKICKTLAKMHKLKPNTGSALQPVLFAKISQYLEVSSGHYQVSFVFTKKFLQTLKKAHSG
;
A
#
# COMPACT_ATOMS: atom_id res chain seq x y z
N MET A 1 10.44 -9.24 5.43
CA MET A 1 10.97 -8.07 4.70
C MET A 1 10.03 -7.76 3.54
N GLY A 2 9.57 -6.52 3.40
CA GLY A 2 8.71 -6.12 2.27
C GLY A 2 9.51 -6.23 0.98
N THR A 3 9.05 -7.06 0.03
CA THR A 3 9.82 -7.42 -1.17
C THR A 3 9.85 -6.32 -2.23
N THR A 4 8.94 -5.33 -2.14
CA THR A 4 8.72 -4.33 -3.19
C THR A 4 9.37 -2.97 -2.93
N ASN A 5 9.84 -2.70 -1.71
CA ASN A 5 10.44 -1.41 -1.33
C ASN A 5 11.57 -1.64 -0.31
N LYS A 6 12.64 -0.85 -0.40
CA LYS A 6 13.64 -0.76 0.68
C LYS A 6 13.21 0.32 1.67
N ILE A 7 13.23 0.02 2.96
CA ILE A 7 12.82 0.95 4.02
C ILE A 7 14.03 1.23 4.91
N LEU A 8 14.35 2.51 5.09
CA LEU A 8 15.41 2.98 5.97
C LEU A 8 14.78 3.87 7.05
N CYS A 9 15.12 3.64 8.32
CA CYS A 9 14.76 4.53 9.41
C CYS A 9 15.93 5.50 9.66
N VAL A 10 15.62 6.79 9.70
CA VAL A 10 16.60 7.84 10.02
C VAL A 10 16.16 8.50 11.31
N SER A 11 17.03 8.46 12.31
CA SER A 11 16.85 9.17 13.58
C SER A 11 17.65 10.47 13.55
N TYR A 12 17.01 11.57 13.89
CA TYR A 12 17.68 12.83 14.21
C TYR A 12 17.57 13.07 15.71
N ARG A 13 18.71 13.33 16.36
CA ARG A 13 18.77 13.67 17.78
C ARG A 13 19.31 15.07 17.93
N ALA A 14 18.48 15.98 18.41
CA ALA A 14 18.92 17.30 18.82
C ALA A 14 19.23 17.27 20.32
N ALA A 15 20.46 17.64 20.68
CA ALA A 15 20.79 17.99 22.05
C ALA A 15 20.55 19.49 22.22
N ALA A 16 19.38 19.85 22.74
CA ALA A 16 19.10 21.19 23.21
C ALA A 16 18.85 21.11 24.72
N ASN A 17 19.72 21.73 25.52
CA ASN A 17 19.64 21.79 26.99
C ASN A 17 19.26 20.45 27.68
N TRP A 18 18.51 20.48 28.79
CA TRP A 18 18.17 19.34 29.65
C TRP A 18 17.17 18.34 29.03
N THR A 19 16.77 18.52 27.76
CA THR A 19 15.83 17.63 27.07
C THR A 19 16.40 17.12 25.76
N SER A 20 16.52 15.80 25.61
CA SER A 20 16.83 15.18 24.32
C SER A 20 15.55 14.97 23.52
N TYR A 21 15.52 15.46 22.28
CA TYR A 21 14.46 15.21 21.31
C TYR A 21 14.97 14.26 20.23
N GLU A 22 14.32 13.10 20.06
CA GLU A 22 14.59 12.17 18.96
C GLU A 22 13.41 12.14 17.98
N GLU A 23 13.66 12.62 16.77
CA GLU A 23 12.73 12.50 15.65
C GLU A 23 13.12 11.31 14.78
N ARG A 24 12.12 10.54 14.31
CA ARG A 24 12.33 9.41 13.42
C ARG A 24 11.49 9.54 12.15
N LEU A 25 12.16 9.39 11.02
CA LEU A 25 11.57 9.39 9.69
C LEU A 25 11.85 8.07 8.98
N LEU A 26 10.93 7.68 8.10
CA LEU A 26 11.07 6.50 7.25
C LEU A 26 11.25 6.92 5.80
N PHE A 27 12.38 6.51 5.22
CA PHE A 27 12.66 6.62 3.79
C PHE A 27 12.25 5.32 3.12
N ARG A 28 11.22 5.39 2.28
CA ARG A 28 10.74 4.26 1.46
C ARG A 28 11.23 4.45 0.03
N ILE A 29 12.22 3.65 -0.34
CA ILE A 29 12.80 3.63 -1.68
C ILE A 29 12.07 2.56 -2.50
N TYR A 30 11.54 2.94 -3.64
CA TYR A 30 10.83 2.03 -4.53
C TYR A 30 11.79 1.03 -5.19
N GLY A 31 11.41 -0.24 -5.22
CA GLY A 31 12.16 -1.28 -5.90
C GLY A 31 12.01 -1.19 -7.42
N SER A 32 13.09 -1.50 -8.15
CA SER A 32 13.05 -1.73 -9.59
C SER A 32 12.05 -2.85 -9.91
N ASN A 33 11.37 -2.77 -11.06
CA ASN A 33 10.40 -3.76 -11.59
C ASN A 33 8.96 -3.73 -11.07
N THR A 34 8.59 -2.86 -10.13
CA THR A 34 7.20 -2.75 -9.64
C THR A 34 6.36 -1.71 -10.38
N SER A 35 6.98 -0.85 -11.20
CA SER A 35 6.32 0.22 -11.96
C SER A 35 5.32 -0.29 -13.00
N LYS A 36 5.48 -1.52 -13.51
CA LYS A 36 4.54 -2.14 -14.45
C LYS A 36 3.17 -2.44 -13.84
N ILE A 37 3.07 -2.50 -12.50
CA ILE A 37 1.85 -2.93 -11.81
C ILE A 37 1.38 -1.93 -10.75
N ILE A 38 2.30 -1.14 -10.18
CA ILE A 38 2.01 -0.14 -9.16
C ILE A 38 2.03 1.25 -9.80
N ASP A 39 0.88 1.91 -9.78
CA ASP A 39 0.76 3.34 -10.08
C ASP A 39 1.22 4.14 -8.86
N ARG A 40 2.42 4.71 -8.96
CA ARG A 40 3.07 5.44 -7.85
C ARG A 40 2.39 6.77 -7.53
N GLN A 41 1.71 7.37 -8.51
CA GLN A 41 0.96 8.60 -8.28
C GLN A 41 -0.29 8.28 -7.44
N LYS A 42 -1.08 7.28 -7.86
CA LYS A 42 -2.24 6.83 -7.09
C LYS A 42 -1.86 6.33 -5.70
N GLU A 43 -0.75 5.63 -5.56
CA GLU A 43 -0.25 5.20 -4.24
C GLU A 43 0.04 6.40 -3.33
N PHE A 44 0.73 7.42 -3.85
CA PHE A 44 1.02 8.64 -3.11
C PHE A 44 -0.24 9.41 -2.71
N ASP A 45 -1.17 9.61 -3.65
CA ASP A 45 -2.41 10.35 -3.42
C ASP A 45 -3.32 9.63 -2.42
N ASN A 46 -3.46 8.31 -2.55
CA ASN A 46 -4.19 7.49 -1.59
C ASN A 46 -3.57 7.54 -0.20
N TRP A 47 -2.23 7.47 -0.11
CA TRP A 47 -1.55 7.58 1.18
C TRP A 47 -1.78 8.95 1.81
N ARG A 48 -1.64 10.04 1.04
CA ARG A 48 -1.89 11.40 1.53
C ARG A 48 -3.31 11.55 2.08
N TYR A 49 -4.30 11.02 1.38
CA TYR A 49 -5.69 11.04 1.84
C TYR A 49 -5.91 10.18 3.10
N LEU A 50 -5.31 8.98 3.17
CA LEU A 50 -5.38 8.16 4.38
C LEU A 50 -4.72 8.85 5.58
N ALA A 51 -3.61 9.56 5.36
CA ALA A 51 -2.92 10.32 6.40
C ALA A 51 -3.80 11.46 6.95
N SER A 52 -4.48 12.22 6.08
CA SER A 52 -5.40 13.27 6.53
C SER A 52 -6.60 12.73 7.32
N CYS A 53 -6.96 11.47 7.11
CA CYS A 53 -8.00 10.76 7.88
C CYS A 53 -7.46 10.05 9.15
N GLY A 54 -6.18 10.22 9.47
CA GLY A 54 -5.51 9.52 10.58
C GLY A 54 -5.51 8.00 10.42
N CYS A 55 -5.38 7.52 9.18
CA CYS A 55 -5.34 6.09 8.81
C CYS A 55 -4.00 5.67 8.20
N ALA A 56 -3.06 6.60 8.02
CA ALA A 56 -1.70 6.32 7.57
C ALA A 56 -0.72 7.32 8.22
N ALA A 57 0.57 7.01 8.16
CA ALA A 57 1.61 7.95 8.59
C ALA A 57 1.59 9.22 7.74
N GLN A 58 1.90 10.36 8.35
CA GLN A 58 2.09 11.61 7.62
C GLN A 58 3.20 11.47 6.58
N LEU A 59 2.98 12.06 5.40
CA LEU A 59 4.00 12.19 4.36
C LEU A 59 4.70 13.54 4.51
N TYR A 60 6.03 13.51 4.50
CA TYR A 60 6.88 14.70 4.61
C TYR A 60 7.47 15.12 3.27
N ALA A 61 7.88 14.17 2.45
CA ALA A 61 8.47 14.45 1.14
C ALA A 61 8.24 13.33 0.14
N ARG A 62 8.38 13.67 -1.15
CA ARG A 62 8.47 12.73 -2.28
C ARG A 62 9.68 13.08 -3.10
N PHE A 63 10.39 12.05 -3.56
CA PHE A 63 11.51 12.17 -4.48
C PHE A 63 11.33 11.17 -5.63
N THR A 64 12.19 11.25 -6.64
CA THR A 64 12.04 10.51 -7.91
C THR A 64 11.79 9.01 -7.70
N ASN A 65 12.48 8.39 -6.74
CA ASN A 65 12.39 6.95 -6.48
C ASN A 65 11.86 6.60 -5.08
N GLY A 66 11.01 7.44 -4.48
CA GLY A 66 10.49 7.13 -3.16
C GLY A 66 9.77 8.26 -2.44
N ILE A 67 9.48 7.99 -1.17
CA ILE A 67 8.77 8.90 -0.27
C ILE A 67 9.40 8.88 1.13
N VAL A 68 9.21 9.99 1.84
CA VAL A 68 9.56 10.13 3.25
C VAL A 68 8.27 10.23 4.06
N SER A 69 8.09 9.34 5.02
CA SER A 69 6.92 9.31 5.91
C SER A 69 7.31 9.33 7.38
N GLY A 70 6.36 9.63 8.25
CA GLY A 70 6.55 9.53 9.69
C GLY A 70 6.81 8.10 10.14
N PHE A 71 7.63 7.97 11.19
CA PHE A 71 7.80 6.72 11.91
C PHE A 71 6.62 6.47 12.86
N ILE A 72 5.98 5.31 12.75
CA ILE A 72 4.94 4.88 13.68
C ILE A 72 5.59 3.92 14.69
N PRO A 73 5.70 4.29 15.99
CA PRO A 73 6.23 3.39 17.00
C PRO A 73 5.27 2.23 17.24
N GLY A 74 5.82 1.02 17.26
CA GLY A 74 5.06 -0.19 17.54
C GLY A 74 5.75 -1.43 16.99
N ASN A 75 5.14 -2.58 17.26
CA ASN A 75 5.56 -3.87 16.74
C ASN A 75 4.61 -4.31 15.64
N THR A 76 5.14 -4.99 14.62
CA THR A 76 4.31 -5.59 13.57
C THR A 76 3.51 -6.76 14.12
N LEU A 77 2.33 -6.98 13.54
CA LEU A 77 1.56 -8.19 13.79
C LEU A 77 2.33 -9.44 13.36
N THR A 78 2.18 -10.52 14.12
CA THR A 78 2.71 -11.85 13.83
C THR A 78 1.55 -12.77 13.48
N VAL A 79 1.85 -13.89 12.83
CA VAL A 79 0.85 -14.91 12.52
C VAL A 79 0.16 -15.42 13.79
N SER A 80 0.86 -15.51 14.92
CA SER A 80 0.26 -15.91 16.19
C SER A 80 -0.64 -14.82 16.77
N ASN A 81 -0.15 -13.57 16.86
CA ASN A 81 -0.88 -12.52 17.58
C ASN A 81 -2.10 -11.97 16.82
N VAL A 82 -2.18 -12.12 15.50
CA VAL A 82 -3.32 -11.64 14.72
C VAL A 82 -4.63 -12.36 15.09
N ARG A 83 -4.54 -13.55 15.70
CA ARG A 83 -5.69 -14.35 16.17
C ARG A 83 -6.19 -13.97 17.56
N ASP A 84 -5.45 -13.15 18.29
CA ASP A 84 -5.90 -12.65 19.59
C ASP A 84 -7.19 -11.84 19.44
N LYS A 85 -8.16 -12.08 20.34
CA LYS A 85 -9.49 -11.48 20.25
C LYS A 85 -9.46 -9.96 20.36
N LEU A 86 -8.57 -9.39 21.17
CA LEU A 86 -8.46 -7.95 21.32
C LEU A 86 -7.77 -7.32 20.10
N ILE A 87 -6.74 -7.97 19.57
CA ILE A 87 -6.04 -7.55 18.36
C ILE A 87 -6.99 -7.57 17.14
N ILE A 88 -7.69 -8.69 16.88
CA ILE A 88 -8.61 -8.78 15.75
C ILE A 88 -9.75 -7.76 15.85
N THR A 89 -10.26 -7.50 17.05
CA THR A 89 -11.27 -6.46 17.29
C THR A 89 -10.74 -5.07 16.88
N LYS A 90 -9.49 -4.75 17.24
CA LYS A 90 -8.85 -3.49 16.83
C LYS A 90 -8.65 -3.43 15.32
N ILE A 91 -8.22 -4.52 14.68
CA ILE A 91 -8.08 -4.61 13.22
C ILE A 91 -9.42 -4.36 12.53
N CYS A 92 -10.49 -5.04 12.94
CA CYS A 92 -11.82 -4.87 12.38
C CYS A 92 -12.35 -3.44 12.52
N LYS A 93 -12.14 -2.80 13.68
CA LYS A 93 -12.53 -1.39 13.89
C LYS A 93 -11.78 -0.45 12.95
N THR A 94 -10.46 -0.65 12.78
CA THR A 94 -9.64 0.15 11.87
C THR A 94 -10.04 -0.07 10.41
N LEU A 95 -10.28 -1.32 9.99
CA LEU A 95 -10.77 -1.64 8.64
C LEU A 95 -12.14 -1.02 8.37
N ALA A 96 -13.06 -1.09 9.33
CA ALA A 96 -14.37 -0.46 9.21
C ALA A 96 -14.27 1.06 9.07
N LYS A 97 -13.32 1.71 9.79
CA LYS A 97 -13.01 3.13 9.61
C LYS A 97 -12.52 3.41 8.18
N MET A 98 -11.59 2.61 7.66
CA MET A 98 -11.06 2.76 6.31
C MET A 98 -12.13 2.55 5.22
N HIS A 99 -13.02 1.56 5.37
CA HIS A 99 -14.10 1.29 4.42
C HIS A 99 -15.16 2.40 4.34
N LYS A 100 -15.29 3.23 5.38
CA LYS A 100 -16.21 4.37 5.39
C LYS A 100 -15.64 5.61 4.69
N LEU A 101 -14.34 5.62 4.39
CA LEU A 101 -13.72 6.75 3.72
C LEU A 101 -14.24 6.86 2.28
N LYS A 102 -14.55 8.09 1.86
CA LYS A 102 -15.00 8.40 0.50
C LYS A 102 -13.98 9.33 -0.17
N PRO A 103 -12.91 8.79 -0.77
CA PRO A 103 -11.92 9.61 -1.47
C PRO A 103 -12.60 10.44 -2.55
N ASN A 104 -12.38 11.76 -2.55
CA ASN A 104 -12.82 12.61 -3.64
C ASN A 104 -11.78 12.54 -4.77
N THR A 105 -11.84 11.49 -5.58
CA THR A 105 -10.92 11.24 -6.69
C THR A 105 -11.33 11.95 -7.99
N GLY A 106 -12.35 12.83 -7.95
CA GLY A 106 -12.89 13.50 -9.14
C GLY A 106 -13.49 12.55 -10.20
N SER A 107 -13.60 11.26 -9.88
CA SER A 107 -14.04 10.20 -10.76
C SER A 107 -14.81 9.15 -9.96
N ALA A 108 -15.75 8.47 -10.61
CA ALA A 108 -16.58 7.45 -9.96
C ALA A 108 -15.71 6.33 -9.36
N LEU A 109 -16.07 5.85 -8.16
CA LEU A 109 -15.41 4.71 -7.55
C LEU A 109 -15.62 3.47 -8.41
N GLN A 110 -14.54 2.85 -8.86
CA GLN A 110 -14.58 1.64 -9.68
C GLN A 110 -13.91 0.48 -8.94
N PRO A 111 -14.47 -0.74 -9.01
CA PRO A 111 -13.83 -1.92 -8.45
C PRO A 111 -12.52 -2.21 -9.21
N VAL A 112 -11.41 -2.29 -8.47
CA VAL A 112 -10.06 -2.45 -9.07
C VAL A 112 -9.57 -3.91 -9.12
N LEU A 113 -10.26 -4.84 -8.45
CA LEU A 113 -9.77 -6.22 -8.25
C LEU A 113 -9.55 -6.95 -9.59
N PHE A 114 -10.58 -7.05 -10.43
CA PHE A 114 -10.50 -7.80 -11.69
C PHE A 114 -9.58 -7.14 -12.72
N ALA A 115 -9.56 -5.80 -12.77
CA ALA A 115 -8.62 -5.05 -13.57
C ALA A 115 -7.17 -5.34 -13.15
N LYS A 116 -6.89 -5.37 -11.83
CA LYS A 116 -5.57 -5.72 -11.32
C LYS A 116 -5.19 -7.16 -11.63
N ILE A 117 -6.08 -8.13 -11.39
CA ILE A 117 -5.82 -9.55 -11.73
C ILE A 117 -5.44 -9.68 -13.21
N SER A 118 -6.19 -9.04 -14.10
CA SER A 118 -5.90 -9.05 -15.54
C SER A 118 -4.51 -8.47 -15.84
N GLN A 119 -4.18 -7.32 -15.26
CA GLN A 119 -2.86 -6.68 -15.39
C GLN A 119 -1.72 -7.60 -14.91
N TYR A 120 -1.88 -8.26 -13.76
CA TYR A 120 -0.86 -9.21 -13.23
C TYR A 120 -0.66 -10.39 -14.19
N LEU A 121 -1.75 -10.95 -14.71
CA LEU A 121 -1.69 -12.07 -15.65
C LEU A 121 -0.99 -11.68 -16.96
N GLU A 122 -1.32 -10.53 -17.53
CA GLU A 122 -0.68 -10.02 -18.75
C GLU A 122 0.83 -9.87 -18.57
N VAL A 123 1.28 -9.23 -17.48
CA VAL A 123 2.72 -9.07 -17.17
C VAL A 123 3.42 -10.42 -16.99
N SER A 124 2.73 -11.42 -16.42
CA SER A 124 3.29 -12.77 -16.20
C SER A 124 3.32 -13.64 -17.45
N SER A 125 2.39 -13.46 -18.40
CA SER A 125 2.24 -14.29 -19.59
C SER A 125 3.42 -14.21 -20.57
N GLY A 126 4.25 -13.16 -20.48
CA GLY A 126 5.52 -13.10 -21.22
C GLY A 126 6.62 -14.01 -20.67
N HIS A 127 6.47 -14.59 -19.48
CA HIS A 127 7.47 -15.43 -18.81
C HIS A 127 7.04 -16.88 -18.56
N TYR A 128 5.73 -17.15 -18.66
CA TYR A 128 5.16 -18.46 -18.45
C TYR A 128 4.33 -18.86 -19.66
N GLN A 129 4.58 -20.05 -20.22
CA GLN A 129 3.71 -20.73 -21.19
C GLN A 129 2.43 -21.20 -20.49
N VAL A 130 1.66 -20.27 -19.91
CA VAL A 130 0.32 -20.58 -19.44
C VAL A 130 -0.49 -20.86 -20.70
N SER A 131 -1.15 -22.02 -20.77
CA SER A 131 -1.98 -22.40 -21.91
C SER A 131 -2.81 -21.20 -22.36
N PHE A 132 -2.57 -20.75 -23.59
CA PHE A 132 -3.19 -19.56 -24.16
C PHE A 132 -4.72 -19.61 -24.07
N VAL A 133 -5.28 -20.83 -24.02
CA VAL A 133 -6.70 -21.13 -23.83
C VAL A 133 -7.18 -20.79 -22.41
N PHE A 134 -6.42 -21.13 -21.38
CA PHE A 134 -6.79 -20.82 -19.98
C PHE A 134 -6.78 -19.31 -19.74
N THR A 135 -5.72 -18.62 -20.15
CA THR A 135 -5.61 -17.17 -19.96
C THR A 135 -6.70 -16.42 -20.72
N LYS A 136 -6.99 -16.79 -21.98
CA LYS A 136 -8.09 -16.15 -22.74
C LYS A 136 -9.46 -16.42 -22.14
N LYS A 137 -9.78 -17.67 -21.78
CA LYS A 137 -11.08 -18.00 -21.16
C LYS A 137 -11.25 -17.30 -19.81
N PHE A 138 -10.23 -17.31 -18.97
CA PHE A 138 -10.27 -16.66 -17.67
C PHE A 138 -10.41 -15.14 -17.80
N LEU A 139 -9.63 -14.48 -18.66
CA LEU A 139 -9.75 -13.03 -18.91
C LEU A 139 -11.11 -12.66 -19.51
N GLN A 140 -11.69 -13.50 -20.39
CA GLN A 140 -13.05 -13.29 -20.90
C GLN A 140 -14.10 -13.38 -19.79
N THR A 141 -13.99 -14.36 -18.88
CA THR A 141 -14.88 -14.47 -17.72
C THR A 141 -14.74 -13.26 -16.79
N LEU A 142 -13.51 -12.79 -16.54
CA LEU A 142 -13.27 -11.58 -15.74
C LEU A 142 -13.90 -10.33 -16.37
N LYS A 143 -13.80 -10.17 -17.70
CA LYS A 143 -14.43 -9.04 -18.40
C LYS A 143 -15.95 -9.07 -18.28
N LYS A 144 -16.58 -10.24 -18.38
CA LYS A 144 -18.03 -10.41 -18.17
C LYS A 144 -18.46 -10.06 -16.74
N ALA A 145 -17.65 -10.43 -15.74
CA ALA A 145 -17.91 -10.12 -14.32
C ALA A 145 -17.74 -8.64 -13.95
N HIS A 146 -17.09 -7.84 -14.81
CA HIS A 146 -16.91 -6.40 -14.60
C HIS A 146 -18.02 -5.55 -15.25
N SER A 147 -18.75 -6.13 -16.21
CA SER A 147 -19.77 -5.45 -17.02
C SER A 147 -21.22 -5.78 -16.63
N GLY A 148 -21.44 -6.45 -15.49
CA GLY A 148 -22.75 -6.72 -14.89
C GLY A 148 -22.82 -6.14 -13.49
#